data_AF-A0A1L3ZIC4-F1
#
_entry.id   AF-A0A1L3ZIC4-F1
#
_cell.length_a   1.000
_cell.length_b   1.000
_cell.length_c   1.000
_cell.angle_alpha   90.00
_cell.angle_beta   90.00
_cell.angle_gamma   90.00
#
_symmetry.space_group_name_H-M   'P 1'
#
loop_
_entity.id
_entity.type
_entity.pdbx_description
1 polymer ?
#
loop_
_entity_poly.entity_id
_entity_poly.type
_entity_poly.pdbx_seq_one_letter_code
_entity_poly.pdbx_strand_id
1 'polypeptide(L)'
;MTLRETVLEGGSDDRPWLEIYADKIRDIAQNLAHRKRCVGLHLAYGADDETPAAKEAVRIFFLSLRDHLTAILARGLPSEIAEELATDALVRIEGATLMTAVFDESDAMERAIQAAILDATTASR
;
A
#
# COMPACT_ATOMS: atom_id res chain seq x y z
N MET A 1 14.00 15.99 -1.88
CA MET A 1 13.07 14.97 -2.36
C MET A 1 13.03 13.85 -1.35
N THR A 2 12.02 13.85 -0.48
CA THR A 2 11.82 12.80 0.52
C THR A 2 10.95 11.68 -0.07
N LEU A 3 11.07 10.43 0.42
CA LEU A 3 10.19 9.32 0.00
C LEU A 3 8.69 9.66 0.07
N ARG A 4 8.32 10.53 1.02
CA ARG A 4 6.98 11.07 1.23
C ARG A 4 6.48 11.93 0.06
N GLU A 5 7.36 12.73 -0.54
CA GLU A 5 7.01 13.66 -1.63
C GLU A 5 6.66 12.91 -2.92
N THR A 6 7.24 11.73 -3.16
CA THR A 6 6.91 10.88 -4.32
C THR A 6 5.51 10.25 -4.28
N VAL A 7 4.82 10.26 -3.14
CA VAL A 7 3.56 9.49 -2.94
C VAL A 7 2.30 10.38 -2.97
N LEU A 8 2.43 11.68 -2.68
CA LEU A 8 1.33 12.53 -2.21
C LEU A 8 0.95 13.71 -3.13
N GLU A 9 1.42 13.76 -4.38
CA GLU A 9 0.95 14.79 -5.32
C GLU A 9 -0.45 14.44 -5.85
N GLY A 10 -1.50 15.13 -5.36
CA GLY A 10 -2.85 15.05 -5.91
C GLY A 10 -3.77 16.15 -5.35
N GLY A 11 -4.31 16.98 -6.23
CA GLY A 11 -5.38 17.95 -5.90
C GLY A 11 -6.72 17.25 -5.59
N SER A 12 -7.80 18.03 -5.42
CA SER A 12 -9.15 17.47 -5.20
C SER A 12 -9.54 16.53 -6.34
N ASP A 13 -9.61 15.23 -6.05
CA ASP A 13 -10.08 14.19 -6.98
C ASP A 13 -11.54 13.85 -6.66
N ASP A 14 -12.44 14.33 -7.52
CA ASP A 14 -13.90 14.22 -7.35
C ASP A 14 -14.46 12.85 -7.79
N ARG A 15 -13.61 11.93 -8.26
CA ARG A 15 -14.03 10.56 -8.64
C ARG A 15 -14.59 9.79 -7.43
N PRO A 16 -15.39 8.73 -7.66
CA PRO A 16 -15.80 7.81 -6.60
C PRO A 16 -14.59 7.28 -5.84
N TRP A 17 -14.68 7.28 -4.50
CA TRP A 17 -13.55 6.88 -3.64
C TRP A 17 -13.04 5.46 -3.96
N LEU A 18 -13.92 4.55 -4.36
CA LEU A 18 -13.56 3.18 -4.71
C LEU A 18 -12.71 3.11 -6.00
N GLU A 19 -12.98 3.98 -6.98
CA GLU A 19 -12.16 4.08 -8.19
C GLU A 19 -10.77 4.61 -7.86
N ILE A 20 -10.69 5.67 -7.05
CA ILE A 20 -9.43 6.26 -6.59
C ILE A 20 -8.62 5.23 -5.80
N TYR A 21 -9.27 4.49 -4.90
CA TYR A 21 -8.63 3.44 -4.11
C TYR A 21 -8.10 2.31 -4.99
N ALA A 22 -8.91 1.82 -5.93
CA ALA A 22 -8.52 0.77 -6.84
C ALA A 22 -7.32 1.16 -7.72
N ASP A 23 -7.30 2.39 -8.24
CA ASP A 23 -6.17 2.91 -9.00
C ASP A 23 -4.92 3.01 -8.13
N LYS A 24 -5.03 3.55 -6.91
CA LYS A 24 -3.88 3.70 -6.02
C LYS A 24 -3.28 2.35 -5.62
N ILE A 25 -4.11 1.36 -5.32
CA ILE A 25 -3.64 -0.01 -5.02
C ILE A 25 -2.94 -0.61 -6.24
N ARG A 26 -3.47 -0.45 -7.45
CA ARG A 26 -2.82 -0.91 -8.68
C ARG A 26 -1.48 -0.23 -8.89
N ASP A 27 -1.39 1.09 -8.71
CA ASP A 27 -0.14 1.84 -8.88
C ASP A 27 0.97 1.34 -7.94
N ILE A 28 0.64 1.16 -6.66
CA ILE A 28 1.59 0.63 -5.66
C ILE A 28 2.01 -0.80 -6.07
N ALA A 29 1.03 -1.68 -6.33
CA ALA A 29 1.27 -3.07 -6.68
C ALA A 29 2.11 -3.23 -7.96
N GLN A 30 1.84 -2.43 -8.99
CA GLN A 30 2.61 -2.40 -10.24
C GLN A 30 4.05 -1.95 -10.01
N ASN A 31 4.27 -0.96 -9.14
CA ASN A 31 5.61 -0.54 -8.78
C ASN A 31 6.38 -1.68 -8.10
N LEU A 32 5.74 -2.36 -7.14
CA LEU A 32 6.33 -3.49 -6.42
C LEU A 32 6.65 -4.66 -7.36
N ALA A 33 5.71 -5.03 -8.23
CA ALA A 33 5.89 -6.10 -9.22
C ALA A 33 7.01 -5.77 -10.22
N HIS A 34 7.01 -4.56 -10.78
CA HIS A 34 8.04 -4.12 -11.72
C HIS A 34 9.44 -4.12 -11.10
N ARG A 35 9.55 -3.66 -9.85
CA ARG A 35 10.83 -3.60 -9.11
C ARG A 35 11.23 -4.95 -8.52
N LYS A 36 10.31 -5.91 -8.47
CA LYS A 36 10.42 -7.20 -7.78
C LYS A 36 10.86 -7.05 -6.31
N ARG A 37 10.49 -5.93 -5.68
CA ARG A 37 10.85 -5.60 -4.28
C ARG A 37 10.05 -4.41 -3.76
N CYS A 38 9.84 -4.37 -2.45
CA CYS A 38 9.54 -3.14 -1.72
C CYS A 38 10.83 -2.60 -1.08
N VAL A 39 11.20 -1.35 -1.41
CA VAL A 39 12.39 -0.71 -0.84
C VAL A 39 12.22 -0.48 0.67
N GLY A 40 11.04 -0.07 1.11
CA GLY A 40 10.75 0.13 2.54
C GLY A 40 10.92 -1.16 3.34
N LEU A 41 10.35 -2.27 2.85
CA LEU A 41 10.46 -3.57 3.50
C LEU A 41 11.89 -4.11 3.48
N HIS A 42 12.61 -3.94 2.37
CA HIS A 42 14.00 -4.36 2.26
C HIS A 42 14.90 -3.64 3.27
N LEU A 43 14.69 -2.33 3.47
CA LEU A 43 15.40 -1.55 4.49
C LEU A 43 15.00 -1.97 5.91
N ALA A 44 13.73 -2.36 6.13
CA ALA A 44 13.24 -2.80 7.43
C ALA A 44 14.02 -3.99 8.00
N TYR A 45 14.50 -4.92 7.16
CA TYR A 45 15.30 -6.06 7.61
C TYR A 45 16.67 -5.68 8.19
N GLY A 46 17.22 -4.53 7.79
CA GLY A 46 18.52 -4.04 8.26
C GLY A 46 18.41 -2.81 9.18
N ALA A 47 17.22 -2.28 9.40
CA ALA A 47 16.98 -1.14 10.26
C ALA A 47 16.69 -1.61 11.69
N ASP A 48 17.62 -1.35 12.59
CA ASP A 48 17.62 -1.80 13.97
C ASP A 48 17.86 -0.64 14.95
N ASP A 49 18.09 -0.94 16.22
CA ASP A 49 18.29 0.06 17.26
C ASP A 49 19.64 0.81 17.12
N GLU A 50 20.58 0.25 16.37
CA GLU A 50 21.86 0.91 16.01
C GLU A 50 21.69 1.90 14.84
N THR A 51 20.57 1.81 14.12
CA THR A 51 20.25 2.66 12.96
C THR A 51 18.90 3.38 13.13
N PRO A 52 18.72 4.19 14.20
CA PRO A 52 17.42 4.75 14.57
C PRO A 52 16.81 5.67 13.50
N ALA A 53 17.65 6.38 12.74
CA ALA A 53 17.18 7.21 11.61
C ALA A 53 16.60 6.37 10.47
N ALA A 54 17.18 5.20 10.18
CA ALA A 54 16.66 4.29 9.17
C ALA A 54 15.34 3.65 9.65
N LYS A 55 15.30 3.23 10.92
CA LYS A 55 14.09 2.68 11.55
C LYS A 55 12.92 3.68 11.52
N GLU A 56 13.18 4.95 11.84
CA GLU A 56 12.19 6.03 11.71
C GLU A 56 11.72 6.22 10.26
N ALA A 57 12.66 6.28 9.31
CA ALA A 57 12.33 6.49 7.91
C ALA A 57 11.44 5.38 7.33
N VAL A 58 11.74 4.11 7.66
CA VAL A 58 10.92 2.95 7.27
C VAL A 58 9.52 3.05 7.87
N ARG A 59 9.41 3.41 9.16
CA ARG A 59 8.10 3.59 9.82
C ARG A 59 7.30 4.71 9.16
N ILE A 60 7.90 5.88 8.91
CA ILE A 60 7.23 7.00 8.24
C ILE A 60 6.77 6.60 6.84
N PHE A 61 7.57 5.83 6.10
CA PHE A 61 7.21 5.36 4.77
C PHE A 61 5.93 4.52 4.78
N PHE A 62 5.87 3.47 5.59
CA PHE A 62 4.68 2.61 5.66
C PHE A 62 3.47 3.32 6.29
N LEU A 63 3.70 4.18 7.28
CA LEU A 63 2.65 5.00 7.86
C LEU A 63 2.03 5.93 6.80
N SER A 64 2.86 6.58 5.98
CA SER A 64 2.37 7.45 4.90
C SER A 64 1.54 6.70 3.86
N LEU A 65 1.93 5.47 3.51
CA LEU A 65 1.17 4.63 2.59
C LEU A 65 -0.18 4.24 3.19
N ARG A 66 -0.18 3.77 4.44
CA ARG A 66 -1.39 3.37 5.15
C ARG A 66 -2.34 4.55 5.29
N ASP A 67 -1.85 5.68 5.82
CA ASP A 67 -2.66 6.88 6.05
C ASP A 67 -3.28 7.41 4.76
N HIS A 68 -2.55 7.34 3.64
CA HIS A 68 -3.07 7.74 2.34
C HIS A 68 -4.20 6.82 1.85
N LEU A 69 -4.04 5.49 1.96
CA LEU A 69 -5.09 4.54 1.61
C LEU A 69 -6.31 4.68 2.53
N THR A 70 -6.08 4.82 3.84
CA THR A 70 -7.12 5.08 4.84
C THR A 70 -7.91 6.34 4.50
N ALA A 71 -7.24 7.43 4.12
CA ALA A 71 -7.90 8.68 3.76
C ALA A 71 -8.82 8.55 2.53
N ILE A 72 -8.43 7.73 1.55
CA ILE A 72 -9.29 7.44 0.39
C ILE A 72 -10.51 6.62 0.82
N LEU A 73 -10.29 5.53 1.57
CA LEU A 73 -11.35 4.62 2.03
C LEU A 73 -12.35 5.32 2.98
N ALA A 74 -11.88 6.20 3.85
CA ALA A 74 -12.69 6.94 4.82
C ALA A 74 -13.69 7.93 4.17
N ARG A 75 -13.59 8.18 2.85
CA ARG A 75 -14.61 8.93 2.09
C ARG A 75 -15.93 8.15 1.97
N GLY A 76 -15.90 6.83 2.10
CA GLY A 76 -17.07 5.96 1.95
C GLY A 76 -17.30 4.98 3.08
N LEU A 77 -16.38 4.87 4.03
CA LEU A 77 -16.39 3.88 5.11
C LEU A 77 -16.14 4.52 6.48
N PRO A 78 -16.58 3.89 7.60
CA PRO A 78 -16.14 4.28 8.93
C PRO A 78 -14.61 4.23 9.05
N SER A 79 -14.02 5.18 9.78
CA SER A 79 -12.56 5.35 9.86
C SER A 79 -11.82 4.10 10.36
N GLU A 80 -12.40 3.35 11.30
CA GLU A 80 -11.81 2.11 11.84
C GLU A 80 -11.71 1.04 10.75
N ILE A 81 -12.80 0.79 10.03
CA ILE A 81 -12.84 -0.13 8.90
C ILE A 81 -11.88 0.31 7.78
N ALA A 82 -11.79 1.62 7.52
CA ALA A 82 -10.87 2.16 6.53
C ALA A 82 -9.39 1.86 6.88
N GLU A 83 -9.00 2.00 8.15
CA GLU A 83 -7.64 1.70 8.61
C GLU A 83 -7.32 0.20 8.55
N GLU A 84 -8.26 -0.65 8.95
CA GLU A 84 -8.12 -2.11 8.86
C GLU A 84 -7.90 -2.55 7.41
N LEU A 85 -8.77 -2.11 6.50
CA LEU A 85 -8.68 -2.46 5.09
C LEU A 85 -7.41 -1.93 4.41
N ALA A 86 -6.99 -0.69 4.74
CA ALA A 86 -5.73 -0.14 4.25
C ALA A 86 -4.53 -0.99 4.70
N THR A 87 -4.53 -1.41 5.97
CA THR A 87 -3.47 -2.26 6.55
C THR A 87 -3.43 -3.62 5.85
N ASP A 88 -4.58 -4.29 5.72
CA ASP A 88 -4.64 -5.59 5.08
C ASP A 88 -4.27 -5.55 3.59
N ALA A 89 -4.64 -4.48 2.89
CA ALA A 89 -4.26 -4.28 1.50
C ALA A 89 -2.73 -4.19 1.34
N LEU A 90 -2.06 -3.42 2.21
CA LEU A 90 -0.60 -3.35 2.23
C LEU A 90 0.03 -4.71 2.52
N VAL A 91 -0.46 -5.44 3.52
CA VAL A 91 0.03 -6.79 3.85
C VAL A 91 -0.08 -7.73 2.66
N ARG A 92 -1.22 -7.71 1.94
CA ARG A 92 -1.44 -8.56 0.76
C ARG A 92 -0.48 -8.26 -0.38
N ILE A 93 -0.29 -6.99 -0.76
CA ILE A 93 0.58 -6.64 -1.90
C ILE A 93 2.07 -6.82 -1.55
N GLU A 94 2.48 -6.58 -0.31
CA GLU A 94 3.84 -6.87 0.16
C GLU A 94 4.09 -8.39 0.17
N GLY A 95 3.14 -9.19 0.64
CA GLY A 95 3.21 -10.65 0.57
C GLY A 95 3.24 -11.17 -0.87
N ALA A 96 2.46 -10.58 -1.77
CA ALA A 96 2.49 -10.94 -3.19
C ALA A 96 3.83 -10.57 -3.86
N THR A 97 4.50 -9.51 -3.38
CA THR A 97 5.83 -9.12 -3.85
C THR A 97 6.86 -10.23 -3.59
N LEU A 98 6.74 -10.97 -2.48
CA LEU A 98 7.58 -12.13 -2.21
C LEU A 98 7.45 -13.19 -3.30
N MET A 99 6.23 -13.47 -3.77
CA MET A 99 6.00 -14.46 -4.83
C MET A 99 6.69 -14.05 -6.15
N THR A 100 6.57 -12.78 -6.52
CA THR A 100 7.26 -12.23 -7.70
C THR A 100 8.78 -12.23 -7.54
N ALA A 101 9.29 -11.87 -6.35
CA ALA A 101 10.73 -11.76 -6.12
C ALA A 101 11.44 -13.13 -6.05
N VAL A 102 10.77 -14.14 -5.48
CA VAL A 102 11.37 -15.46 -5.22
C VAL A 102 11.08 -16.46 -6.35
N PHE A 103 9.86 -16.44 -6.88
CA PHE A 103 9.38 -17.45 -7.83
C PHE A 103 9.12 -16.90 -9.24
N ASP A 104 9.30 -15.60 -9.46
CA ASP A 104 8.94 -14.90 -10.72
C ASP A 104 7.46 -15.02 -11.09
N GLU A 105 6.59 -15.24 -10.09
CA GLU A 105 5.15 -15.37 -10.26
C GLU A 105 4.45 -14.01 -10.11
N SER A 106 3.78 -13.56 -11.18
CA SER A 106 3.00 -12.31 -11.16
C SER A 106 1.55 -12.48 -10.73
N ASP A 107 0.99 -13.69 -10.85
CA ASP A 107 -0.44 -13.93 -10.62
C ASP A 107 -0.86 -13.67 -9.17
N ALA A 108 0.06 -13.83 -8.22
CA ALA A 108 -0.19 -13.51 -6.81
C ALA A 108 -0.49 -12.02 -6.61
N MET A 109 0.18 -11.14 -7.37
CA MET A 109 -0.05 -9.69 -7.28
C MET A 109 -1.44 -9.33 -7.80
N GLU A 110 -1.85 -9.89 -8.93
CA GLU A 110 -3.19 -9.66 -9.48
C GLU A 110 -4.27 -10.13 -8.50
N ARG A 111 -4.11 -11.33 -7.91
CA ARG A 111 -5.05 -11.80 -6.88
C ARG A 111 -5.08 -10.90 -5.64
N ALA A 112 -3.94 -10.37 -5.20
CA ALA A 112 -3.86 -9.45 -4.07
C ALA A 112 -4.61 -8.13 -4.35
N ILE A 113 -4.43 -7.56 -5.55
CA ILE A 113 -5.16 -6.36 -5.99
C ILE A 113 -6.67 -6.62 -5.98
N GLN A 114 -7.11 -7.71 -6.62
CA GLN A 114 -8.54 -8.03 -6.72
C GLN A 114 -9.17 -8.27 -5.34
N ALA A 115 -8.47 -8.97 -4.44
CA ALA A 115 -8.93 -9.17 -3.07
C ALA A 115 -9.07 -7.85 -2.30
N ALA A 116 -8.08 -6.96 -2.37
CA ALA A 116 -8.15 -5.66 -1.70
C ALA A 116 -9.31 -4.79 -2.19
N ILE A 117 -9.60 -4.81 -3.49
CA ILE A 117 -10.75 -4.08 -4.07
C ILE A 117 -12.08 -4.72 -3.68
N LEU A 118 -12.15 -6.06 -3.68
CA LEU A 118 -13.35 -6.80 -3.29
C LEU A 118 -13.72 -6.55 -1.82
N ASP A 119 -12.74 -6.53 -0.93
CA ASP A 119 -12.96 -6.27 0.50
C ASP A 119 -13.55 -4.86 0.71
N ALA A 120 -12.97 -3.84 0.06
CA ALA A 120 -13.48 -2.47 0.10
C ALA A 120 -14.90 -2.36 -0.48
N THR A 121 -15.18 -3.05 -1.59
CA THR A 121 -16.50 -3.09 -2.21
C THR A 121 -17.55 -3.78 -1.33
N THR A 122 -17.12 -4.79 -0.57
CA THR A 122 -18.01 -5.55 0.33
C THR A 122 -18.32 -4.75 1.58
N ALA A 123 -17.33 -4.04 2.14
CA ALA A 123 -17.49 -3.19 3.30
C ALA A 123 -18.41 -1.97 3.08
N SER A 124 -18.62 -1.56 1.82
CA SER A 124 -19.49 -0.43 1.47
C SER A 124 -20.97 -0.79 1.27
N ARG A 125 -21.35 -2.06 1.46
CA ARG A 125 -22.73 -2.56 1.33
C ARG A 125 -23.42 -2.62 2.68
#